data_AF-A0A430Q091-F1
#
_entry.id   AF-A0A430Q091-F1
#
_cell.length_a   1.000
_cell.length_b   1.000
_cell.length_c   1.000
_cell.angle_alpha   90.00
_cell.angle_beta   90.00
_cell.angle_gamma   90.00
#
_symmetry.space_group_name_H-M   'P 1'
#
loop_
_entity.id
_entity.type
_entity.pdbx_description
1 polymer ?
#
loop_
_entity_poly.entity_id
_entity_poly.type
_entity_poly.pdbx_seq_one_letter_code
_entity_poly.pdbx_strand_id
1 'polypeptide(L)'
;MALCISSSDRRPFSELWLCAYRNLGALQVADFCQLALDGGATRVFEKPSELMDATNKLTESLGITGTDVRKPRAVILTDKDSSEFNLQECQELYRVYGVPVISIEWMLNCISLYRRLPINQAYRICPTPQPVSVSISKS
;
A
#
# COMPACT_ATOMS: atom_id res chain seq x y z
N MET A 1 -2.35 39.88 -3.38
CA MET A 1 -1.39 38.78 -3.27
C MET A 1 -2.19 37.49 -3.31
N ALA A 2 -2.32 36.89 -4.49
CA ALA A 2 -3.12 35.66 -4.65
C ALA A 2 -2.29 34.48 -4.14
N LEU A 3 -2.84 33.75 -3.17
CA LEU A 3 -2.33 32.45 -2.75
C LEU A 3 -2.48 31.50 -3.95
N CYS A 4 -1.38 31.23 -4.65
CA CYS A 4 -1.34 30.16 -5.64
C CYS A 4 -1.67 28.85 -4.91
N ILE A 5 -2.83 28.29 -5.27
CA ILE A 5 -3.38 27.00 -4.88
C ILE A 5 -2.24 25.98 -4.84
N SER A 6 -2.05 25.32 -3.70
CA SER A 6 -1.10 24.22 -3.57
C SER A 6 -1.33 23.25 -4.71
N SER A 7 -0.31 23.04 -5.54
CA SER A 7 -0.32 21.99 -6.55
C SER A 7 -0.54 20.68 -5.80
N SER A 8 -1.78 20.19 -5.77
CA SER A 8 -2.08 18.83 -5.33
C SER A 8 -1.26 17.92 -6.21
N ASP A 9 -0.24 17.30 -5.63
CA ASP A 9 0.65 16.39 -6.35
C ASP A 9 -0.22 15.28 -6.97
N ARG A 10 -0.38 15.34 -8.29
CA ARG A 10 -1.30 14.47 -9.04
C ARG A 10 -0.70 13.11 -9.35
N ARG A 11 0.56 12.88 -8.95
CA ARG A 11 1.25 11.64 -9.22
C ARG A 11 0.53 10.47 -8.51
N PRO A 12 0.48 9.28 -9.13
CA PRO A 12 -0.37 8.18 -8.69
C PRO A 12 -0.11 7.74 -7.25
N PHE A 13 1.08 7.94 -6.72
CA PHE A 13 1.52 7.46 -5.41
C PHE A 13 1.79 8.57 -4.39
N SER A 14 1.41 9.82 -4.67
CA SER A 14 1.55 10.92 -3.72
C SER A 14 0.95 10.63 -2.33
N GLU A 15 1.69 10.92 -1.26
CA GLU A 15 1.34 10.62 0.14
C GLU A 15 1.32 9.13 0.53
N LEU A 16 1.71 8.22 -0.38
CA LEU A 16 1.76 6.80 -0.08
C LEU A 16 3.16 6.34 0.29
N TRP A 17 3.21 5.38 1.22
CA TRP A 17 4.38 4.56 1.48
C TRP A 17 4.16 3.22 0.76
N LEU A 18 5.07 2.86 -0.14
CA LEU A 18 4.98 1.62 -0.91
C LEU A 18 6.05 0.64 -0.44
N CYS A 19 5.69 -0.63 -0.29
CA CYS A 19 6.62 -1.66 0.14
C CYS A 19 6.54 -2.85 -0.80
N ALA A 20 7.68 -3.31 -1.29
CA ALA A 20 7.78 -4.58 -1.97
C ALA A 20 7.60 -5.73 -0.98
N TYR A 21 7.05 -6.84 -1.45
CA TYR A 21 7.05 -8.10 -0.72
C TYR A 21 7.23 -9.27 -1.67
N ARG A 22 8.31 -10.03 -1.43
CA ARG A 22 8.70 -11.20 -2.23
C ARG A 22 8.77 -10.87 -3.72
N ASN A 23 8.01 -11.60 -4.52
CA ASN A 23 8.01 -11.54 -5.96
C ASN A 23 7.13 -10.37 -6.44
N LEU A 24 7.61 -9.63 -7.43
CA LEU A 24 6.91 -8.49 -8.06
C LEU A 24 6.61 -8.77 -9.55
N GLY A 25 6.52 -10.06 -9.90
CA GLY A 25 6.35 -10.53 -11.26
C GLY A 25 7.62 -10.26 -12.09
N ALA A 26 7.45 -9.56 -13.21
CA ALA A 26 8.55 -9.21 -14.09
C ALA A 26 9.41 -8.03 -13.57
N LEU A 27 8.96 -7.30 -12.55
CA LEU A 27 9.71 -6.16 -12.02
C LEU A 27 10.85 -6.61 -11.09
N GLN A 28 12.04 -6.10 -11.36
CA GLN A 28 13.11 -6.13 -10.35
C GLN A 28 12.82 -5.10 -9.25
N VAL A 29 13.36 -5.35 -8.05
CA VAL A 29 13.16 -4.45 -6.90
C VAL A 29 13.65 -3.02 -7.19
N ALA A 30 14.75 -2.87 -7.94
CA ALA A 30 15.27 -1.56 -8.33
C ALA A 30 14.28 -0.78 -9.23
N ASP A 31 13.68 -1.46 -10.22
CA ASP A 31 12.68 -0.85 -11.11
C ASP A 31 11.41 -0.49 -10.35
N PHE A 32 10.99 -1.34 -9.42
CA PHE A 32 9.89 -1.04 -8.50
C PHE A 32 10.16 0.23 -7.71
N CYS A 33 11.35 0.36 -7.11
CA CYS A 33 11.73 1.54 -6.34
C CYS A 33 11.71 2.80 -7.19
N GLN A 34 12.28 2.74 -8.40
CA GLN A 34 12.31 3.87 -9.32
C GLN A 34 10.91 4.29 -9.75
N LEU A 35 10.06 3.34 -10.19
CA LEU A 35 8.69 3.62 -10.61
C LEU A 35 7.83 4.19 -9.46
N ALA A 36 8.01 3.68 -8.24
CA ALA A 36 7.31 4.18 -7.07
C ALA A 36 7.68 5.65 -6.78
N LEU A 37 8.97 5.98 -6.84
CA LEU A 37 9.47 7.35 -6.62
C LEU A 37 9.03 8.31 -7.74
N ASP A 38 9.13 7.89 -9.00
CA ASP A 38 8.68 8.66 -10.17
C ASP A 38 7.16 8.89 -10.14
N GLY A 39 6.42 7.90 -9.65
CA GLY A 39 4.99 8.01 -9.35
C GLY A 39 4.66 8.80 -8.09
N GLY A 40 5.64 9.38 -7.39
CA GLY A 40 5.45 10.31 -6.28
C GLY A 40 5.28 9.69 -4.90
N ALA A 41 5.66 8.41 -4.71
CA ALA A 41 5.63 7.79 -3.39
C ALA A 41 6.47 8.60 -2.38
N THR A 42 5.93 8.79 -1.17
CA THR A 42 6.63 9.53 -0.11
C THR A 42 7.82 8.74 0.42
N ARG A 43 7.66 7.41 0.54
CA ARG A 43 8.72 6.48 0.91
C ARG A 43 8.52 5.15 0.19
N VAL A 44 9.61 4.47 -0.09
CA VAL A 44 9.62 3.14 -0.68
C VAL A 44 10.48 2.21 0.17
N PHE A 45 10.01 0.98 0.36
CA PHE A 45 10.66 -0.04 1.17
C PHE A 45 10.79 -1.33 0.37
N GLU A 46 11.89 -2.05 0.57
CA GLU A 46 12.11 -3.33 -0.12
C GLU A 46 11.57 -4.50 0.70
N LYS A 47 11.42 -4.31 2.02
CA LYS A 47 10.97 -5.34 2.95
C LYS A 47 9.97 -4.79 3.98
N PRO A 48 8.94 -5.56 4.34
CA PRO A 48 7.95 -5.14 5.34
C PRO A 48 8.52 -4.76 6.72
N SER A 49 9.62 -5.39 7.15
CA SER A 49 10.28 -5.06 8.41
C SER A 49 10.81 -3.62 8.43
N GLU A 50 11.35 -3.13 7.30
CA GLU A 50 11.88 -1.77 7.17
C GLU A 50 10.76 -0.72 7.22
N LEU A 51 9.62 -1.05 6.60
CA LEU A 51 8.40 -0.24 6.69
C LEU A 51 7.92 -0.16 8.14
N MET A 52 7.96 -1.27 8.86
CA MET A 52 7.53 -1.33 10.26
C MET A 52 8.45 -0.50 11.16
N ASP A 53 9.77 -0.65 11.02
CA ASP A 53 10.75 0.15 11.75
C ASP A 53 10.57 1.64 11.49
N ALA A 54 10.33 2.03 10.24
CA ALA A 54 10.04 3.41 9.86
C ALA A 54 8.75 3.93 10.48
N THR A 55 7.71 3.11 10.57
CA THR A 55 6.42 3.47 11.17
C THR A 55 6.53 3.61 12.70
N ASN A 56 7.29 2.72 13.35
CA ASN A 56 7.59 2.80 14.78
C ASN A 56 8.39 4.06 15.12
N LYS A 57 9.48 4.32 14.39
CA LYS A 57 10.29 5.53 14.56
C LYS A 57 9.47 6.80 14.38
N LEU A 58 8.55 6.83 13.40
CA LEU A 58 7.65 7.97 13.21
C LEU A 58 6.75 8.16 14.43
N THR A 59 6.17 7.07 14.95
CA THR A 59 5.30 7.10 16.14
C THR A 59 6.05 7.58 17.38
N GLU A 60 7.26 7.07 17.60
CA GLU A 60 8.15 7.49 18.70
C GLU A 60 8.55 8.96 18.57
N SER A 61 8.94 9.40 17.36
CA SER A 61 9.39 10.78 17.12
C SER A 61 8.32 11.82 17.35
N LEU A 62 7.04 11.46 17.17
CA LEU A 62 5.93 12.36 17.41
C LEU A 62 5.66 12.54 18.92
N GLY A 63 6.17 11.64 19.78
CA GLY A 63 6.03 11.76 21.24
C GLY A 63 4.60 11.64 21.75
N ILE A 64 3.69 11.05 20.97
CA ILE A 64 2.24 11.06 21.21
C ILE A 64 1.82 9.74 21.87
N THR A 65 1.32 9.82 23.11
CA THR A 65 0.74 8.70 23.88
C THR A 65 -0.76 8.49 23.63
N GLY A 66 -1.34 9.18 22.63
CA GLY A 66 -2.76 9.13 22.27
C GLY A 66 -3.06 8.34 20.99
N THR A 67 -4.33 7.95 20.83
CA THR A 67 -4.86 7.15 19.70
C THR A 67 -4.96 7.89 18.36
N ASP A 68 -4.59 9.17 18.30
CA ASP A 68 -4.83 10.06 17.15
C ASP A 68 -3.58 10.33 16.29
N VAL A 69 -2.74 9.29 16.12
CA VAL A 69 -1.65 9.34 15.14
C VAL A 69 -2.24 8.98 13.78
N ARG A 70 -2.22 9.92 12.83
CA ARG A 70 -2.44 9.58 11.42
C ARG A 70 -1.30 8.66 10.97
N LYS A 71 -1.52 7.36 11.05
CA LYS A 71 -0.62 6.35 10.49
C LYS A 71 -0.30 6.71 9.03
N PRO A 72 0.95 6.53 8.58
CA PRO A 72 1.29 6.74 7.19
C PRO A 72 0.40 5.85 6.30
N ARG A 73 -0.01 6.38 5.14
CA ARG A 73 -0.83 5.64 4.19
C ARG A 73 0.06 4.64 3.47
N ALA A 74 0.19 3.45 4.04
CA ALA A 74 1.09 2.42 3.55
C ALA A 74 0.35 1.31 2.79
N VAL A 75 1.03 0.70 1.82
CA VAL A 75 0.56 -0.47 1.05
C VAL A 75 1.73 -1.42 0.79
N ILE A 76 1.51 -2.72 1.00
CA ILE A 76 2.46 -3.78 0.63
C ILE A 76 2.02 -4.38 -0.70
N LEU A 77 2.95 -4.51 -1.63
CA LEU A 77 2.74 -4.95 -3.01
C LEU A 77 3.46 -6.27 -3.27
N THR A 78 2.74 -7.24 -3.84
CA THR A 78 3.28 -8.54 -4.20
C THR A 78 2.58 -9.08 -5.44
N ASP A 79 3.21 -10.00 -6.15
CA ASP A 79 2.60 -10.72 -7.26
C ASP A 79 1.77 -11.91 -6.75
N LYS A 80 0.46 -11.83 -6.93
CA LYS A 80 -0.48 -12.89 -6.53
C LYS A 80 -0.44 -14.11 -7.46
N ASP A 81 0.12 -13.96 -8.66
CA ASP A 81 0.17 -15.00 -9.69
C ASP A 81 1.53 -15.71 -9.71
N SER A 82 2.47 -15.29 -8.85
CA SER A 82 3.76 -15.95 -8.65
C SER A 82 3.61 -17.35 -8.07
N SER A 83 4.45 -18.29 -8.50
CA SER A 83 4.53 -19.65 -7.92
C SER A 83 4.95 -19.66 -6.45
N GLU A 84 5.54 -18.57 -5.96
CA GLU A 84 5.97 -18.40 -4.56
C GLU A 84 4.92 -17.68 -3.71
N PHE A 85 3.77 -17.34 -4.31
CA PHE A 85 2.69 -16.66 -3.62
C PHE A 85 2.08 -17.56 -2.54
N ASN A 86 1.87 -16.98 -1.35
CA ASN A 86 1.25 -17.65 -0.23
C ASN A 86 0.28 -16.70 0.48
N LEU A 87 -1.01 -17.03 0.40
CA LEU A 87 -2.07 -16.23 1.01
C LEU A 87 -1.99 -16.20 2.54
N GLN A 88 -1.61 -17.32 3.18
CA GLN A 88 -1.52 -17.40 4.64
C GLN A 88 -0.43 -16.48 5.18
N GLU A 89 0.69 -16.37 4.49
CA GLU A 89 1.77 -15.45 4.86
C GLU A 89 1.35 -13.99 4.66
N CYS A 90 0.59 -13.67 3.60
CA CYS A 90 0.01 -12.33 3.42
C CYS A 90 -0.99 -11.96 4.52
N GLN A 91 -1.80 -12.93 4.96
CA GLN A 91 -2.75 -12.75 6.07
C GLN A 91 -2.02 -12.50 7.39
N GLU A 92 -0.96 -13.26 7.67
CA GLU A 92 -0.12 -13.07 8.83
C GLU A 92 0.58 -11.71 8.78
N LEU A 93 1.11 -11.30 7.62
CA LEU A 93 1.72 -9.99 7.41
C LEU A 93 0.74 -8.85 7.72
N TYR A 94 -0.49 -8.95 7.23
CA TYR A 94 -1.57 -8.01 7.54
C TYR A 94 -1.93 -8.02 9.03
N ARG A 95 -1.98 -9.20 9.66
CA ARG A 95 -2.28 -9.32 11.10
C ARG A 95 -1.22 -8.64 11.96
N VAL A 96 0.06 -8.82 11.61
CA VAL A 96 1.20 -8.26 12.38
C VAL A 96 1.33 -6.76 12.16
N TYR A 97 1.25 -6.28 10.90
CA TYR A 97 1.57 -4.89 10.59
C TYR A 97 0.33 -3.99 10.41
N GLY A 98 -0.85 -4.56 10.18
CA GLY A 98 -2.07 -3.79 9.89
C GLY A 98 -2.03 -3.03 8.56
N VAL A 99 -1.09 -3.34 7.67
CA VAL A 99 -0.90 -2.69 6.37
C VAL A 99 -1.50 -3.57 5.28
N PRO A 100 -2.38 -3.05 4.40
CA PRO A 100 -3.01 -3.85 3.36
C PRO A 100 -1.98 -4.42 2.39
N VAL A 101 -2.18 -5.69 2.02
CA VAL A 101 -1.39 -6.39 1.00
C VAL A 101 -2.23 -6.47 -0.27
N ILE A 102 -1.69 -5.99 -1.38
CA ILE A 102 -2.41 -5.96 -2.66
C ILE A 102 -1.50 -6.41 -3.82
N SER A 103 -2.13 -6.79 -4.93
CA SER A 103 -1.46 -7.16 -6.17
C SER A 103 -0.63 -5.98 -6.71
N ILE A 104 0.61 -6.28 -7.13
CA ILE A 104 1.49 -5.34 -7.81
C ILE A 104 0.87 -4.77 -9.10
N GLU A 105 -0.08 -5.48 -9.72
CA GLU A 105 -0.86 -5.00 -10.87
C GLU A 105 -1.52 -3.64 -10.63
N TRP A 106 -1.93 -3.33 -9.39
CA TRP A 106 -2.49 -2.02 -9.06
C TRP A 106 -1.50 -0.91 -9.35
N MET A 107 -0.24 -1.07 -8.92
CA MET A 107 0.83 -0.11 -9.15
C MET A 107 1.11 0.03 -10.64
N LEU A 108 1.22 -1.08 -11.37
CA LEU A 108 1.50 -1.09 -12.81
C LEU A 108 0.40 -0.41 -13.61
N ASN A 109 -0.86 -0.64 -13.26
CA ASN A 109 -1.99 0.02 -13.89
C ASN A 109 -2.06 1.52 -13.52
N CYS A 110 -1.70 1.89 -12.30
CA CYS A 110 -1.58 3.30 -11.91
C CYS A 110 -0.49 4.03 -12.71
N ILE A 111 0.67 3.40 -12.92
CA ILE A 111 1.76 3.94 -13.75
C ILE A 111 1.33 4.05 -15.22
N SER A 112 0.73 2.99 -15.77
CA SER A 112 0.31 2.93 -17.17
C SER A 112 -0.68 4.04 -17.54
N LEU A 113 -1.54 4.42 -16.58
CA LEU A 113 -2.52 5.51 -16.75
C LEU A 113 -2.06 6.84 -16.14
N TYR A 114 -0.87 6.87 -15.54
CA TYR A 114 -0.33 7.96 -14.73
C TYR A 114 -1.36 8.59 -13.78
N ARG A 115 -2.14 7.75 -13.11
CA ARG A 115 -3.25 8.14 -12.23
C ARG A 115 -3.47 7.11 -11.13
N ARG A 116 -3.78 7.58 -9.92
CA ARG A 116 -4.21 6.70 -8.82
C ARG A 116 -5.54 6.03 -9.13
N LEU A 117 -5.52 4.70 -9.27
CA LEU A 117 -6.71 3.88 -9.36
C LEU A 117 -7.25 3.51 -7.97
N PRO A 118 -8.57 3.29 -7.82
CA PRO A 118 -9.12 2.76 -6.59
C PRO A 118 -8.63 1.32 -6.34
N ILE A 119 -8.31 1.00 -5.08
CA ILE A 119 -8.00 -0.37 -4.65
C ILE A 119 -9.32 -1.13 -4.49
N ASN A 120 -9.69 -1.88 -5.52
CA ASN A 120 -10.89 -2.73 -5.57
C ASN A 120 -10.57 -4.21 -5.29
N GLN A 121 -11.57 -5.09 -5.44
CA GLN A 121 -11.41 -6.53 -5.18
C GLN A 121 -10.43 -7.23 -6.13
N ALA A 122 -10.19 -6.72 -7.35
CA ALA A 122 -9.27 -7.34 -8.29
C ALA A 122 -7.80 -7.25 -7.83
N TYR A 123 -7.48 -6.21 -7.07
CA TYR A 123 -6.14 -5.98 -6.53
C TYR A 123 -5.98 -6.43 -5.07
N ARG A 124 -7.05 -6.44 -4.28
CA ARG A 124 -6.95 -6.68 -2.83
C ARG A 124 -6.64 -8.16 -2.54
N ILE A 125 -5.54 -8.40 -1.82
CA ILE A 125 -5.16 -9.72 -1.29
C ILE A 125 -5.55 -9.82 0.18
N CYS A 126 -5.14 -8.84 1.01
CA CYS A 126 -5.47 -8.76 2.43
C CYS A 126 -5.81 -7.31 2.87
N PRO A 127 -6.84 -7.09 3.71
CA PRO A 127 -7.75 -8.09 4.26
C PRO A 127 -8.61 -8.73 3.17
N THR A 128 -8.95 -10.02 3.35
CA THR A 128 -9.82 -10.73 2.41
C THR A 128 -11.16 -9.99 2.30
N PRO A 129 -11.69 -9.73 1.10
CA PRO A 129 -13.04 -9.18 0.97
C PRO A 129 -14.03 -10.13 1.66
N GLN A 130 -14.71 -9.67 2.70
CA GLN A 130 -15.82 -10.46 3.24
C GLN A 130 -16.94 -10.50 2.19
N PRO A 131 -17.53 -11.68 1.93
CA PRO A 131 -18.81 -11.73 1.21
C PRO A 131 -19.80 -10.90 2.03
N VAL A 132 -20.42 -9.90 1.41
CA VAL A 132 -21.49 -9.15 2.06
C VAL A 132 -22.67 -10.11 2.20
N SER A 133 -22.78 -10.81 3.32
CA SER A 133 -23.98 -11.58 3.66
C SER A 133 -25.07 -10.57 4.00
N VAL A 134 -25.88 -10.21 3.00
CA VAL A 134 -27.09 -9.42 3.20
C VAL A 134 -28.10 -10.32 3.93
N SER A 135 -28.09 -10.27 5.26
CA SER A 135 -29.19 -10.78 6.07
C SER A 135 -30.38 -9.84 5.90
N ILE A 136 -31.22 -10.12 4.92
CA ILE A 136 -32.54 -9.51 4.82
C ILE A 136 -33.37 -10.11 5.97
N SER A 137 -33.44 -9.39 7.10
CA SER A 137 -34.45 -9.65 8.11
C SER A 137 -35.82 -9.35 7.47
N LYS A 138 -36.56 -10.40 7.11
CA LYS A 138 -37.99 -10.25 6.83
C LYS A 138 -38.67 -9.83 8.14
N SER A 139 -39.24 -8.62 8.14
CA SER A 139 -40.25 -8.19 9.10
C SER A 139 -41.54 -8.97 8.92
#